data_AF-A0A373CFG2-F1
#
_entry.id   AF-A0A373CFG2-F1
#
_cell.length_a   1.000
_cell.length_b   1.000
_cell.length_c   1.000
_cell.angle_alpha   90.00
_cell.angle_beta   90.00
_cell.angle_gamma   90.00
#
_symmetry.space_group_name_H-M   'P 1'
#
loop_
_entity.id
_entity.type
_entity.pdbx_description
1 polymer ?
#
loop_
_entity_poly.entity_id
_entity_poly.type
_entity_poly.pdbx_seq_one_letter_code
_entity_poly.pdbx_strand_id
1 'polypeptide(L)' 'MDYMTLKEAAEKWGVTPRRVNYYCAGGRISGAVKMAGVWLIPKTAEKPIDGRTKQGKELRHE' A
#
# COMPACT_ATOMS: atom_id res chain seq x y z
N MET A 1 -17.50 5.18 1.78
CA MET A 1 -16.21 4.73 1.23
C MET A 1 -15.66 3.71 2.21
N ASP A 2 -15.50 2.45 1.77
CA ASP A 2 -15.05 1.39 2.65
C ASP A 2 -13.53 1.40 2.77
N TYR A 3 -13.06 1.50 4.00
CA TYR A 3 -11.65 1.43 4.33
C TYR A 3 -11.31 0.08 4.96
N MET A 4 -10.04 -0.26 4.88
CA MET A 4 -9.40 -1.35 5.60
C MET A 4 -8.18 -0.82 6.35
N THR A 5 -7.85 -1.48 7.43
CA THR A 5 -6.67 -1.22 8.25
C THR A 5 -5.39 -1.72 7.56
N LEU A 6 -4.24 -1.31 8.08
CA LEU A 6 -2.94 -1.86 7.67
C LEU A 6 -2.88 -3.39 7.75
N LYS A 7 -3.52 -3.99 8.76
CA LYS A 7 -3.47 -5.44 8.99
C LYS A 7 -4.26 -6.18 7.92
N GLU A 8 -5.47 -5.74 7.63
CA GLU A 8 -6.31 -6.31 6.58
C GLU A 8 -5.67 -6.14 5.19
N ALA A 9 -5.08 -4.97 4.92
CA ALA A 9 -4.35 -4.73 3.68
C ALA A 9 -3.12 -5.65 3.55
N ALA A 10 -2.41 -5.89 4.66
CA ALA A 10 -1.26 -6.77 4.72
C ALA A 10 -1.64 -8.23 4.40
N GLU A 11 -2.73 -8.71 4.99
CA GLU A 11 -3.31 -10.03 4.71
C GLU A 11 -3.76 -10.15 3.25
N LYS A 12 -4.54 -9.17 2.75
CA LYS A 12 -5.01 -9.13 1.35
C LYS A 12 -3.87 -9.17 0.33
N TRP A 13 -2.75 -8.50 0.61
CA TRP A 13 -1.64 -8.35 -0.34
C TRP A 13 -0.49 -9.33 -0.12
N GLY A 14 -0.59 -10.19 0.89
CA GLY A 14 0.46 -11.14 1.27
C GLY A 14 1.78 -10.44 1.61
N VAL A 15 1.73 -9.35 2.37
CA VAL A 15 2.93 -8.60 2.82
C VAL A 15 2.84 -8.32 4.32
N THR A 16 3.93 -7.83 4.91
CA THR A 16 3.90 -7.43 6.33
C THR A 16 3.21 -6.07 6.50
N PRO A 17 2.55 -5.80 7.65
CA PRO A 17 1.98 -4.48 7.95
C PRO A 17 2.99 -3.34 7.86
N ARG A 18 4.26 -3.60 8.21
CA ARG A 18 5.36 -2.64 8.03
C ARG A 18 5.52 -2.22 6.57
N ARG A 19 5.38 -3.16 5.63
CA ARG A 19 5.49 -2.88 4.19
C ARG A 19 4.29 -2.07 3.68
N VAL A 20 3.09 -2.35 4.16
CA VAL A 20 1.91 -1.52 3.90
C VAL A 20 2.12 -0.09 4.44
N ASN A 21 2.68 0.05 5.63
CA ASN A 21 2.99 1.37 6.20
C ASN A 21 3.96 2.17 5.33
N TYR A 22 4.99 1.52 4.76
CA TYR A 22 5.88 2.19 3.81
C TYR A 22 5.18 2.65 2.53
N TYR A 23 4.20 1.88 2.04
CA TYR A 23 3.40 2.29 0.89
C TYR A 23 2.56 3.52 1.19
N CYS A 24 1.92 3.56 2.36
CA CYS A 24 1.12 4.71 2.79
C CYS A 24 1.99 5.94 3.02
N ALA A 25 3.08 5.81 3.78
CA ALA A 25 4.01 6.90 4.07
C ALA A 25 4.72 7.43 2.83
N GLY A 26 4.94 6.58 1.82
CA GLY A 26 5.49 6.97 0.53
C GLY A 26 4.47 7.49 -0.48
N GLY A 27 3.21 7.69 -0.09
CA GLY A 27 2.15 8.19 -0.99
C GLY A 27 1.80 7.25 -2.15
N ARG A 28 2.12 5.96 -2.03
CA ARG A 28 2.02 4.97 -3.12
C ARG A 28 0.62 4.36 -3.26
N ILE A 29 -0.26 4.64 -2.31
CA ILE A 29 -1.64 4.16 -2.29
C ILE A 29 -2.54 5.38 -2.39
N SER A 30 -3.21 5.53 -3.54
CA SER A 30 -4.16 6.62 -3.76
C SER A 30 -5.34 6.51 -2.80
N GLY A 31 -5.76 7.63 -2.21
CA GLY A 31 -6.85 7.68 -1.25
C GLY A 31 -6.54 7.12 0.14
N ALA A 32 -5.30 6.68 0.41
CA ALA A 32 -4.89 6.35 1.77
C ALA A 32 -4.76 7.63 2.61
N VAL A 33 -5.44 7.66 3.75
CA VAL A 33 -5.44 8.82 4.66
C VAL A 33 -4.97 8.42 6.05
N LYS A 34 -4.24 9.30 6.72
CA LYS A 34 -3.81 9.09 8.10
C LYS A 34 -4.74 9.85 9.03
N MET A 35 -5.46 9.12 9.89
CA MET A 35 -6.41 9.68 10.84
C MET A 35 -6.12 9.13 12.24
N ALA A 36 -5.94 10.02 13.22
CA ALA A 36 -5.63 9.68 14.61
C ALA A 36 -4.49 8.64 14.77
N GLY A 37 -3.45 8.74 13.93
CA GLY A 37 -2.30 7.82 13.96
C GLY A 37 -2.48 6.51 13.19
N VAL A 38 -3.68 6.21 12.68
CA VAL A 38 -3.99 5.00 11.91
C VAL A 38 -4.09 5.33 10.42
N TRP A 39 -3.61 4.43 9.56
CA TRP A 39 -3.83 4.50 8.12
C TRP A 39 -5.17 3.88 7.75
N LEU A 40 -6.02 4.65 7.09
CA LEU A 40 -7.24 4.19 6.45
C LEU A 40 -6.94 3.99 4.96
N ILE A 41 -7.01 2.75 4.51
CA ILE A 41 -6.68 2.36 3.13
C ILE A 41 -7.98 2.00 2.42
N PRO A 42 -8.31 2.58 1.26
CA PRO A 42 -9.53 2.19 0.52
C PRO A 42 -9.51 0.69 0.20
N LYS A 43 -10.64 -0.02 0.40
CA LYS A 43 -10.71 -1.46 0.05
C LYS A 43 -10.51 -1.73 -1.43
N THR A 44 -10.80 -0.74 -2.28
CA THR A 44 -10.57 -0.74 -3.73
C THR A 44 -9.10 -0.51 -4.10
N ALA A 45 -8.24 -0.14 -3.15
CA ALA A 45 -6.82 0.04 -3.42
C ALA A 45 -6.15 -1.29 -3.79
N GLU A 46 -5.35 -1.23 -4.85
CA GLU A 46 -4.50 -2.32 -5.29
C GLU A 46 -3.10 -2.21 -4.65
N LYS A 47 -2.42 -3.36 -4.56
CA LYS A 47 -1.07 -3.43 -4.04
C LYS A 47 -0.13 -2.66 -4.96
N PRO A 48 0.60 -1.64 -4.48
CA PRO A 48 1.59 -0.95 -5.30
C PRO A 48 2.70 -1.92 -5.73
N ILE A 49 3.17 -1.79 -6.97
CA ILE A 49 4.24 -2.63 -7.51
C ILE A 49 5.52 -2.42 -6.69
N ASP A 50 6.12 -3.48 -6.17
CA ASP A 50 7.37 -3.36 -5.43
C ASP A 50 8.51 -3.11 -6.42
N GLY A 51 9.09 -1.90 -6.39
CA GLY A 51 10.19 -1.51 -7.26
C GLY A 51 11.50 -2.29 -7.10
N ARG A 52 11.59 -3.17 -6.10
CA ARG A 52 12.70 -4.13 -5.96
C ARG A 52 12.53 -5.37 -6.85
N THR A 53 11.29 -5.70 -7.21
CA THR A 53 10.97 -6.85 -8.06
C THR A 53 11.38 -6.57 -9.50
N LYS A 54 11.53 -7.63 -10.30
CA LYS A 54 11.86 -7.52 -11.73
C LYS A 54 10.87 -6.59 -12.46
N GLN A 55 9.57 -6.83 -12.27
CA GLN A 55 8.47 -6.00 -12.79
C GLN A 55 8.63 -4.52 -12.39
N GLY A 56 8.94 -4.27 -11.12
CA GLY A 56 9.09 -2.92 -10.61
C GLY A 56 10.40 -2.21 -11.02
N LYS A 57 11.39 -2.94 -11.55
CA LYS A 57 12.58 -2.37 -12.18
C LYS A 57 12.33 -2.03 -13.64
N GLU A 58 11.63 -2.89 -14.36
CA GLU A 58 11.25 -2.68 -15.76
C GLU A 58 10.39 -1.40 -15.92
N LEU A 59 9.46 -1.14 -15.01
CA LEU A 59 8.62 0.07 -15.00
C LEU A 59 9.34 1.39 -14.67
N ARG A 60 10.62 1.36 -14.24
CA ARG A 60 11.41 2.57 -13.98
C ARG A 60 12.29 2.97 -15.16
N HIS A 61 12.36 2.14 -16.19
CA HIS A 61 13.19 2.35 -17.38
C HIS A 61 12.35 2.71 -18.61
N GLU A 62 11.38 3.62 -18.42
CA GLU A 62 10.74 4.40 -19.50
C GLU A 62 11.09 5.88 -19.33
#